data_AF-A0A1I5W0B2-F1
#
_entry.id   AF-A0A1I5W0B2-F1
#
_cell.length_a   1.000
_cell.length_b   1.000
_cell.length_c   1.000
_cell.angle_alpha   90.00
_cell.angle_beta   90.00
_cell.angle_gamma   90.00
#
_symmetry.space_group_name_H-M   'P 1'
#
loop_
_entity.id
_entity.type
_entity.pdbx_description
1 polymer ?
#
loop_
_entity_poly.entity_id
_entity_poly.type
_entity_poly.pdbx_seq_one_letter_code
_entity_poly.pdbx_strand_id
1 'polypeptide(L)'
;MKKREKKTAKIAVPKSKKDNLPSQENKIINTEFTSAANNQRPITTTISMQRNFFKAHPWHGIQIGNNMPNVVTAFIEIVPTDTVKYEIDKETGYLKIDRPQKFSNIVPSLYGFVPQTYCGDRTADFAREKSGKDIAAGDGDPLDICVLSERAITHGDIICQAIPIGGIRMIDKGEADDKIIAVLKDDPIYGKWRDISDCPKDVVQRLRHYFETYKLVPGDISSHNVVDIDEVYGRDVAHEVILKSREDYRNIFG
;
A
#
# COMPACT_ATOMS: atom_id res chain seq x y z
N MET A 1 53.67 14.01 -32.22
CA MET A 1 52.84 13.30 -31.21
C MET A 1 51.53 12.86 -31.86
N LYS A 2 51.29 11.55 -31.95
CA LYS A 2 50.16 10.94 -32.69
C LYS A 2 48.84 11.09 -31.92
N LYS A 3 47.81 11.67 -32.54
CA LYS A 3 46.43 11.70 -32.04
C LYS A 3 45.84 10.28 -32.09
N ARG A 4 45.33 9.78 -30.96
CA ARG A 4 44.59 8.50 -30.87
C ARG A 4 43.12 8.74 -31.24
N GLU A 5 42.67 8.13 -32.32
CA GLU A 5 41.24 8.02 -32.67
C GLU A 5 40.55 7.00 -31.77
N LYS A 6 39.43 7.39 -31.15
CA LYS A 6 38.54 6.49 -30.41
C LYS A 6 37.68 5.72 -31.41
N LYS A 7 37.95 4.43 -31.60
CA LYS A 7 37.03 3.50 -32.30
C LYS A 7 35.84 3.20 -31.38
N THR A 8 34.66 3.70 -31.74
CA THR A 8 33.37 3.30 -31.15
C THR A 8 32.96 1.95 -31.74
N ALA A 9 32.92 0.91 -30.90
CA ALA A 9 32.36 -0.38 -31.26
C ALA A 9 30.82 -0.26 -31.31
N LYS A 10 30.24 -0.42 -32.50
CA LYS A 10 28.78 -0.56 -32.66
C LYS A 10 28.39 -1.98 -32.22
N ILE A 11 27.69 -2.09 -31.11
CA ILE A 11 27.05 -3.35 -30.68
C ILE A 11 25.80 -3.52 -31.55
N ALA A 12 25.77 -4.58 -32.34
CA ALA A 12 24.62 -4.94 -33.15
C ALA A 12 23.51 -5.48 -32.23
N VAL A 13 22.37 -4.80 -32.21
CA VAL A 13 21.13 -5.31 -31.58
C VAL A 13 20.63 -6.48 -32.44
N PRO A 14 20.51 -7.71 -31.90
CA PRO A 14 19.93 -8.81 -32.67
C PRO A 14 18.45 -8.49 -32.94
N LYS A 15 18.06 -8.52 -34.23
CA LYS A 15 16.66 -8.43 -34.65
C LYS A 15 15.89 -9.56 -33.97
N SER A 16 14.88 -9.23 -33.17
CA SER A 16 14.00 -10.20 -32.54
C SER A 16 13.34 -11.06 -33.62
N LYS A 17 13.62 -12.37 -33.60
CA LYS A 17 12.76 -13.33 -34.26
C LYS A 17 11.39 -13.24 -33.56
N LYS A 18 10.34 -12.97 -34.34
CA LYS A 18 8.96 -13.14 -33.88
C LYS A 18 8.75 -14.64 -33.71
N ASP A 19 9.03 -15.15 -32.52
CA ASP A 19 8.61 -16.48 -32.14
C ASP A 19 7.11 -16.41 -31.86
N ASN A 20 6.33 -17.06 -32.72
CA ASN A 20 4.90 -17.28 -32.54
C ASN A 20 4.68 -18.11 -31.27
N LEU A 21 4.39 -17.46 -30.14
CA LEU A 21 3.83 -18.15 -28.99
C LEU A 21 2.45 -18.71 -29.39
N PRO A 22 2.16 -19.99 -29.11
CA PRO A 22 0.85 -20.55 -29.37
C PRO A 22 -0.20 -19.80 -28.52
N SER A 23 -1.23 -19.30 -29.19
CA SER A 23 -2.44 -18.79 -28.54
C SER A 23 -3.03 -19.89 -27.66
N GLN A 24 -2.88 -19.74 -26.35
CA GLN A 24 -3.42 -20.70 -25.40
C GLN A 24 -4.92 -20.45 -25.24
N GLU A 25 -5.71 -21.39 -25.75
CA GLU A 25 -7.14 -21.46 -25.49
C GLU A 25 -7.37 -21.66 -23.98
N ASN A 26 -8.09 -20.72 -23.37
CA ASN A 26 -8.60 -20.85 -22.01
C ASN A 26 -9.54 -22.06 -21.95
N LYS A 27 -9.07 -23.17 -21.36
CA LYS A 27 -9.94 -24.30 -21.04
C LYS A 27 -10.93 -23.90 -19.94
N ILE A 28 -12.18 -23.69 -20.35
CA ILE A 28 -13.33 -23.56 -19.45
C ILE A 28 -13.55 -24.92 -18.78
N ILE A 29 -13.56 -24.94 -17.45
CA ILE A 29 -13.90 -26.13 -16.68
C ILE A 29 -15.30 -25.90 -16.13
N ASN A 30 -16.28 -26.52 -16.78
CA ASN A 30 -17.66 -26.51 -16.33
C ASN A 30 -17.80 -27.50 -15.17
N THR A 31 -18.27 -27.02 -14.02
CA THR A 31 -18.67 -27.89 -12.91
C THR A 31 -20.17 -27.75 -12.75
N GLU A 32 -20.91 -28.81 -13.07
CA GLU A 32 -22.36 -28.83 -12.92
C GLU A 32 -22.72 -29.26 -11.49
N PHE A 33 -23.42 -28.41 -10.75
CA PHE A 33 -24.04 -28.78 -9.48
C PHE A 33 -25.54 -28.95 -9.68
N THR A 34 -26.02 -30.18 -9.56
CA THR A 34 -27.45 -30.50 -9.54
C THR A 34 -27.93 -30.55 -8.08
N SER A 35 -28.74 -29.57 -7.66
CA SER A 35 -29.51 -29.69 -6.42
C SER A 35 -30.86 -30.32 -6.75
N ALA A 36 -31.14 -31.50 -6.20
CA ALA A 36 -32.43 -32.15 -6.33
C ALA A 36 -33.42 -31.55 -5.32
N ALA A 37 -34.11 -30.48 -5.68
CA ALA A 37 -35.32 -30.05 -4.99
C ALA A 37 -36.21 -29.19 -5.90
N ASN A 38 -37.43 -29.69 -6.13
CA ASN A 38 -38.60 -29.04 -6.70
C ASN A 38 -38.58 -28.62 -8.18
N ASN A 39 -39.77 -28.79 -8.76
CA ASN A 39 -40.17 -28.73 -10.17
C ASN A 39 -40.03 -27.34 -10.84
N GLN A 40 -38.91 -26.66 -10.63
CA GLN A 40 -38.54 -25.41 -11.29
C GLN A 40 -37.38 -25.69 -12.25
N ARG A 41 -37.40 -25.05 -13.42
CA ARG A 41 -36.33 -25.20 -14.43
C ARG A 41 -34.97 -24.96 -13.76
N PRO A 42 -33.97 -25.83 -13.96
CA PRO A 42 -32.67 -25.65 -13.35
C PRO A 42 -32.09 -24.31 -13.81
N ILE A 43 -31.82 -23.41 -12.86
CA ILE A 43 -31.10 -22.17 -13.11
C ILE A 43 -29.62 -22.56 -13.10
N THR A 44 -29.06 -22.80 -14.28
CA THR A 44 -27.62 -23.08 -14.41
C THR A 44 -26.85 -21.78 -14.21
N THR A 45 -26.36 -21.54 -12.98
CA THR A 45 -25.40 -20.45 -12.74
C THR A 45 -24.00 -20.98 -13.08
N THR A 46 -23.51 -20.62 -14.27
CA THR A 46 -22.12 -20.92 -14.66
C THR A 46 -21.17 -20.03 -13.86
N ILE A 47 -20.60 -20.56 -12.77
CA ILE A 47 -19.50 -19.89 -12.07
C ILE A 47 -18.21 -20.15 -12.86
N SER A 48 -17.82 -19.17 -13.66
CA SER A 48 -16.51 -19.13 -14.31
C SER A 48 -15.43 -18.87 -13.24
N MET A 49 -14.78 -19.92 -12.73
CA MET A 49 -13.55 -19.74 -11.96
C MET A 49 -12.37 -19.51 -12.90
N GLN A 50 -11.98 -18.24 -13.10
CA GLN A 50 -10.69 -17.94 -13.71
C GLN A 50 -9.58 -18.46 -12.79
N ARG A 51 -8.81 -19.45 -13.27
CA ARG A 51 -7.61 -19.89 -12.57
C ARG A 51 -6.52 -18.85 -12.76
N ASN A 52 -6.14 -18.17 -11.68
CA ASN A 52 -4.94 -17.35 -11.67
C ASN A 52 -3.72 -18.28 -11.60
N PHE A 53 -3.01 -18.41 -12.71
CA PHE A 53 -1.77 -19.21 -12.78
C PHE A 53 -0.57 -18.49 -12.15
N PHE A 54 -0.70 -17.20 -11.82
CA PHE A 54 0.35 -16.36 -11.27
C PHE A 54 -0.10 -15.69 -9.97
N LYS A 55 0.84 -15.46 -9.04
CA LYS A 55 0.61 -14.62 -7.85
C LYS A 55 0.28 -13.21 -8.36
N ALA A 56 -0.82 -12.65 -7.86
CA ALA A 56 -1.19 -11.28 -8.20
C ALA A 56 -0.13 -10.30 -7.66
N HIS A 57 0.23 -9.30 -8.47
CA HIS A 57 1.11 -8.22 -8.00
C HIS A 57 0.47 -7.51 -6.80
N PRO A 58 1.16 -7.33 -5.67
CA PRO A 58 0.54 -6.78 -4.46
C PRO A 58 -0.10 -5.40 -4.64
N TRP A 59 0.56 -4.50 -5.39
CA TRP A 59 0.00 -3.18 -5.69
C TRP A 59 -1.18 -3.20 -6.68
N HIS A 60 -1.02 -3.83 -7.85
CA HIS A 60 -1.98 -3.70 -8.95
C HIS A 60 -3.03 -4.83 -9.03
N GLY A 61 -2.62 -6.05 -8.67
CA GLY A 61 -3.42 -7.26 -8.83
C GLY A 61 -4.33 -7.58 -7.65
N ILE A 62 -4.01 -7.07 -6.46
CA ILE A 62 -4.88 -7.17 -5.28
C ILE A 62 -5.94 -6.07 -5.35
N GLN A 63 -7.20 -6.44 -5.15
CA GLN A 63 -8.29 -5.49 -5.12
C GLN A 63 -8.32 -4.76 -3.77
N ILE A 64 -8.51 -3.44 -3.81
CA ILE A 64 -8.71 -2.60 -2.61
C ILE A 64 -9.91 -3.04 -1.76
N GLY A 65 -10.89 -3.73 -2.38
CA GLY A 65 -12.08 -4.27 -1.72
C GLY A 65 -13.35 -3.45 -2.02
N ASN A 66 -14.48 -4.13 -2.16
CA ASN A 66 -15.75 -3.51 -2.58
C ASN A 66 -16.38 -2.57 -1.54
N ASN A 67 -15.94 -2.66 -0.29
CA ASN A 67 -16.46 -1.86 0.82
C ASN A 67 -15.61 -0.63 1.12
N MET A 68 -14.65 -0.29 0.24
CA MET A 68 -13.86 0.93 0.40
C MET A 68 -14.77 2.19 0.41
N PRO A 69 -14.41 3.24 1.16
CA PRO A 69 -13.28 3.34 2.07
C PRO A 69 -13.54 2.73 3.46
N ASN A 70 -14.76 2.24 3.74
CA ASN A 70 -15.14 1.74 5.08
C ASN A 70 -14.36 0.51 5.54
N VAL A 71 -14.03 -0.37 4.60
CA VAL A 71 -13.12 -1.51 4.79
C VAL A 71 -12.23 -1.57 3.58
N VAL A 72 -10.93 -1.62 3.80
CA VAL A 72 -9.92 -1.73 2.76
C VAL A 72 -9.10 -3.00 2.94
N THR A 73 -8.63 -3.54 1.82
CA THR A 73 -7.54 -4.50 1.81
C THR A 73 -6.24 -3.75 2.09
N ALA A 74 -5.40 -4.29 2.97
CA ALA A 74 -4.04 -3.81 3.19
C ALA A 74 -3.05 -4.94 2.88
N PHE A 75 -1.91 -4.59 2.29
CA PHE A 75 -0.76 -5.47 2.13
C PHE A 75 0.31 -5.06 3.14
N ILE A 76 0.72 -5.99 4.00
CA ILE A 76 1.63 -5.72 5.12
C ILE A 76 3.06 -6.05 4.71
N GLU A 77 3.94 -5.06 4.83
CA GLU A 77 5.36 -5.14 4.49
C GLU A 77 6.23 -5.31 5.73
N ILE A 78 5.89 -4.62 6.81
CA ILE A 78 6.67 -4.56 8.04
C ILE A 78 5.78 -4.90 9.23
N VAL A 79 6.31 -5.71 10.14
CA VAL A 79 5.69 -6.04 11.42
C VAL A 79 6.56 -5.55 12.59
N PRO A 80 6.02 -5.43 13.82
CA PRO A 80 6.79 -4.91 14.96
C PRO A 80 8.02 -5.75 15.36
N THR A 81 8.14 -6.98 14.88
CA THR A 81 9.31 -7.84 15.13
C THR A 81 10.46 -7.60 14.16
N ASP A 82 10.25 -6.83 13.10
CA ASP A 82 11.27 -6.64 12.06
C ASP A 82 12.33 -5.61 12.48
N THR A 83 13.59 -5.94 12.18
CA THR A 83 14.75 -5.06 12.39
C THR A 83 15.26 -4.42 11.09
N VAL A 84 14.52 -4.60 10.00
CA VAL A 84 14.84 -4.06 8.67
C VAL A 84 13.59 -3.41 8.08
N LYS A 85 13.78 -2.39 7.24
CA LYS A 85 12.72 -1.83 6.41
C LYS A 85 12.59 -2.70 5.17
N TYR A 86 11.43 -3.31 5.03
CA TYR A 86 10.99 -3.93 3.79
C TYR A 86 10.15 -2.95 2.97
N GLU A 87 10.16 -3.14 1.67
CA GLU A 87 9.26 -2.47 0.74
C GLU A 87 8.94 -3.39 -0.43
N ILE A 88 7.79 -3.20 -1.04
CA ILE A 88 7.46 -3.82 -2.31
C ILE A 88 8.39 -3.28 -3.40
N ASP A 89 9.02 -4.19 -4.14
CA ASP A 89 9.65 -3.84 -5.39
C ASP A 89 8.54 -3.60 -6.44
N LYS A 90 8.30 -2.33 -6.79
CA LYS A 90 7.16 -1.92 -7.64
C LYS A 90 7.14 -2.55 -9.04
N GLU A 91 8.30 -3.00 -9.54
CA GLU A 91 8.40 -3.66 -10.85
C GLU A 91 7.98 -5.13 -10.77
N THR A 92 8.48 -5.87 -9.77
CA THR A 92 8.31 -7.32 -9.68
C THR A 92 7.19 -7.76 -8.74
N GLY A 93 6.79 -6.90 -7.80
CA GLY A 93 5.80 -7.21 -6.78
C GLY A 93 6.31 -8.12 -5.65
N TYR A 94 7.62 -8.33 -5.54
CA TYR A 94 8.22 -9.04 -4.42
C TYR A 94 8.53 -8.10 -3.27
N LEU A 95 8.43 -8.62 -2.05
CA LEU A 95 8.95 -7.91 -0.88
C LEU A 95 10.49 -7.91 -0.93
N LYS A 96 11.08 -6.74 -0.81
CA LYS A 96 12.52 -6.49 -0.91
C LYS A 96 13.01 -5.79 0.35
N ILE A 97 14.25 -6.06 0.73
CA ILE A 97 14.93 -5.29 1.78
C ILE A 97 15.31 -3.93 1.18
N ASP A 98 14.73 -2.85 1.69
CA ASP A 98 15.17 -1.48 1.40
C ASP A 98 16.48 -1.21 2.14
N ARG A 99 16.43 -1.31 3.47
CA ARG A 99 17.58 -1.04 4.35
C ARG A 99 17.40 -1.65 5.74
N PRO A 100 18.49 -1.97 6.45
CA PRO A 100 18.42 -2.23 7.89
C PRO A 100 17.90 -1.01 8.66
N GLN A 101 17.24 -1.24 9.80
CA GLN A 101 16.95 -0.14 10.73
C GLN A 101 18.26 0.36 11.33
N LYS A 102 18.48 1.67 11.23
CA LYS A 102 19.75 2.29 11.64
C LYS A 102 19.87 2.45 13.16
N PHE A 103 18.73 2.61 13.83
CA PHE A 103 18.64 2.82 15.28
C PHE A 103 17.54 1.95 15.88
N SER A 104 17.13 2.26 17.11
CA SER A 104 16.17 1.49 17.90
C SER A 104 14.70 1.77 17.55
N ASN A 105 14.40 2.12 16.30
CA ASN A 105 13.03 2.42 15.87
C ASN A 105 12.33 1.12 15.45
N ILE A 106 11.23 0.82 16.14
CA ILE A 106 10.33 -0.30 15.84
C ILE A 106 8.98 0.30 15.48
N VAL A 107 8.40 -0.12 14.35
CA VAL A 107 7.05 0.30 13.97
C VAL A 107 6.04 -0.30 14.96
N PRO A 108 5.19 0.50 15.63
CA PRO A 108 4.31 0.01 16.69
C PRO A 108 2.98 -0.57 16.15
N SER A 109 2.92 -0.93 14.87
CA SER A 109 1.75 -1.51 14.19
C SER A 109 2.21 -2.45 13.08
N LEU A 110 1.26 -3.16 12.45
CA LEU A 110 1.49 -3.68 11.11
C LEU A 110 1.56 -2.50 10.15
N TYR A 111 2.51 -2.49 9.24
CA TYR A 111 2.72 -1.39 8.30
C TYR A 111 2.85 -1.91 6.88
N GLY A 112 2.25 -1.18 5.95
CA GLY A 112 2.37 -1.41 4.52
C GLY A 112 1.46 -0.43 3.82
N PHE A 113 0.76 -0.88 2.77
CA PHE A 113 -0.02 0.02 1.92
C PHE A 113 -1.38 -0.55 1.54
N VAL A 114 -2.25 0.34 1.05
CA VAL A 114 -3.54 0.01 0.46
C VAL A 114 -3.35 -0.28 -1.04
N PRO A 115 -3.56 -1.50 -1.54
CA PRO A 115 -3.44 -1.81 -2.96
C PRO A 115 -4.32 -0.89 -3.81
N GLN A 116 -3.94 -0.72 -5.08
CA GLN A 116 -4.74 0.03 -6.05
C GLN A 116 -4.99 1.51 -5.68
N THR A 117 -4.08 2.10 -4.90
CA THR A 117 -4.00 3.53 -4.58
C THR A 117 -2.67 4.11 -5.08
N TYR A 118 -2.62 5.43 -5.24
CA TYR A 118 -1.42 6.17 -5.61
C TYR A 118 -1.55 7.58 -5.03
N CYS A 119 -0.52 8.08 -4.36
CA CYS A 119 -0.50 9.43 -3.83
C CYS A 119 0.04 10.40 -4.89
N GLY A 120 -0.86 11.01 -5.65
CA GLY A 120 -0.55 11.99 -6.69
C GLY A 120 -1.14 13.37 -6.40
N ASP A 121 -1.48 14.09 -7.47
CA ASP A 121 -1.95 15.48 -7.41
C ASP A 121 -3.16 15.66 -6.48
N ARG A 122 -4.14 14.75 -6.47
CA ARG A 122 -5.34 14.94 -5.64
C ARG A 122 -5.03 14.78 -4.16
N THR A 123 -4.17 13.83 -3.81
CA THR A 123 -3.73 13.67 -2.42
C THR A 123 -2.93 14.89 -1.95
N ALA A 124 -2.05 15.42 -2.82
CA ALA A 124 -1.29 16.63 -2.56
C ALA A 124 -2.21 17.86 -2.36
N ASP A 125 -3.17 18.05 -3.27
CA ASP A 125 -4.12 19.15 -3.23
C ASP A 125 -4.97 19.10 -1.96
N PHE A 126 -5.44 17.91 -1.58
CA PHE A 126 -6.22 17.72 -0.36
C PHE A 126 -5.40 17.99 0.89
N ALA A 127 -4.17 17.48 0.96
CA ALA A 127 -3.25 17.76 2.06
C ALA A 127 -2.94 19.25 2.16
N ARG A 128 -2.77 19.94 1.02
CA ARG A 128 -2.52 21.39 0.95
C ARG A 128 -3.71 22.18 1.47
N GLU A 129 -4.91 21.82 1.05
CA GLU A 129 -6.16 22.45 1.50
C GLU A 129 -6.32 22.35 3.02
N LYS A 130 -6.09 21.15 3.59
CA LYS A 130 -6.36 20.89 5.00
C LYS A 130 -5.27 21.40 5.94
N SER A 131 -4.00 21.38 5.51
CA SER A 131 -2.87 21.88 6.32
C SER A 131 -2.62 23.38 6.16
N GLY A 132 -2.98 23.97 5.02
CA GLY A 132 -2.57 25.32 4.65
C GLY A 132 -1.07 25.47 4.39
N LYS A 133 -0.33 24.35 4.29
CA LYS A 133 1.12 24.33 4.04
C LYS A 133 1.42 24.23 2.54
N ASP A 134 2.64 24.58 2.17
CA ASP A 134 3.11 24.38 0.80
C ASP A 134 3.49 22.91 0.58
N ILE A 135 2.74 22.24 -0.29
CA ILE A 135 2.90 20.82 -0.63
C ILE A 135 2.95 20.74 -2.15
N ALA A 136 4.09 20.28 -2.67
CA ALA A 136 4.40 20.30 -4.10
C ALA A 136 3.71 19.16 -4.86
N ALA A 137 3.70 17.96 -4.29
CA ALA A 137 3.17 16.74 -4.90
C ALA A 137 2.79 15.70 -3.83
N GLY A 138 2.19 14.59 -4.26
CA GLY A 138 2.18 13.36 -3.46
C GLY A 138 3.52 12.63 -3.63
N ASP A 139 3.83 11.71 -2.72
CA ASP A 139 5.09 10.95 -2.72
C ASP A 139 5.27 9.99 -3.93
N GLY A 140 4.22 9.75 -4.71
CA GLY A 140 4.25 8.84 -5.85
C GLY A 140 4.24 7.34 -5.48
N ASP A 141 3.86 7.03 -4.25
CA ASP A 141 3.78 5.68 -3.70
C ASP A 141 2.31 5.26 -3.50
N PRO A 142 2.03 3.96 -3.29
CA PRO A 142 0.72 3.53 -2.79
C PRO A 142 0.46 4.13 -1.40
N LEU A 143 -0.80 4.43 -1.08
CA LEU A 143 -1.17 5.03 0.19
C LEU A 143 -0.82 4.12 1.37
N ASP A 144 0.01 4.64 2.28
CA ASP A 144 0.47 3.96 3.48
C ASP A 144 -0.64 3.72 4.51
N ILE A 145 -0.54 2.60 5.23
CA ILE A 145 -1.48 2.20 6.28
C ILE A 145 -0.79 1.50 7.46
N CYS A 146 -1.14 1.96 8.66
CA CYS A 146 -0.83 1.35 9.95
C CYS A 146 -2.05 0.57 10.45
N VAL A 147 -1.96 -0.76 10.50
CA VAL A 147 -3.03 -1.62 10.99
C VAL A 147 -2.75 -2.07 12.43
N LEU A 148 -3.63 -1.67 13.35
CA LEU A 148 -3.60 -2.02 14.76
C LEU A 148 -4.29 -3.37 15.00
N SER A 149 -3.67 -4.22 15.79
CA SER A 149 -4.15 -5.56 16.16
C SER A 149 -3.70 -5.88 17.58
N GLU A 150 -4.55 -6.51 18.39
CA GLU A 150 -4.15 -7.05 19.69
C GLU A 150 -3.28 -8.30 19.50
N ARG A 151 -3.53 -9.05 18.42
CA ARG A 151 -2.76 -10.24 18.07
C ARG A 151 -1.40 -9.86 17.52
N ALA A 152 -0.36 -10.52 18.03
CA ALA A 152 0.97 -10.47 17.46
C ALA A 152 1.00 -11.21 16.11
N ILE A 153 1.42 -10.50 15.07
CA ILE A 153 1.70 -11.07 13.74
C ILE A 153 3.18 -10.84 13.49
N THR A 154 3.90 -11.91 13.16
CA THR A 154 5.37 -11.97 13.20
C THR A 154 6.02 -12.06 11.82
N HIS A 155 5.26 -11.86 10.74
CA HIS A 155 5.77 -11.82 9.37
C HIS A 155 4.92 -10.90 8.47
N GLY A 156 5.57 -10.21 7.53
CA GLY A 156 4.96 -9.47 6.42
C GLY A 156 4.70 -10.35 5.18
N ASP A 157 4.58 -9.74 3.99
CA ASP A 157 4.11 -10.36 2.73
C ASP A 157 2.74 -11.05 2.90
N ILE A 158 1.83 -10.36 3.61
CA ILE A 158 0.48 -10.84 3.91
C ILE A 158 -0.57 -9.79 3.59
N ILE A 159 -1.80 -10.26 3.42
CA ILE A 159 -2.97 -9.43 3.14
C ILE A 159 -3.90 -9.48 4.33
N CYS A 160 -4.44 -8.34 4.75
CA CYS A 160 -5.51 -8.29 5.73
C CYS A 160 -6.64 -7.35 5.31
N GLN A 161 -7.80 -7.52 5.94
CA GLN A 161 -8.90 -6.55 5.85
C GLN A 161 -8.77 -5.59 7.03
N ALA A 162 -8.80 -4.29 6.75
CA ALA A 162 -8.60 -3.24 7.74
C ALA A 162 -9.77 -2.24 7.70
N ILE A 163 -10.15 -1.72 8.87
CA ILE A 163 -11.17 -0.68 9.02
C ILE A 163 -10.42 0.63 9.30
N PRO A 164 -10.37 1.59 8.35
CA PRO A 164 -9.79 2.90 8.60
C PRO A 164 -10.55 3.63 9.71
N ILE A 165 -9.81 4.18 10.67
CA ILE A 165 -10.37 4.94 11.80
C ILE A 165 -9.82 6.38 11.86
N GLY A 166 -8.74 6.69 11.14
CA GLY A 166 -8.15 8.02 11.09
C GLY A 166 -6.84 8.00 10.31
N GLY A 167 -5.98 8.96 10.57
CA GLY A 167 -4.64 8.99 9.99
C GLY A 167 -3.78 10.12 10.51
N ILE A 168 -2.53 10.12 10.07
CA ILE A 168 -1.53 11.14 10.38
C ILE A 168 -1.23 11.87 9.07
N ARG A 169 -1.46 13.18 9.03
CA ARG A 169 -0.99 14.00 7.92
C ARG A 169 0.49 14.28 8.14
N MET A 170 1.29 13.77 7.22
CA MET A 170 2.73 13.89 7.26
C MET A 170 3.20 14.53 5.96
N ILE A 171 4.11 15.49 6.08
CA ILE A 171 4.75 16.16 4.97
C ILE A 171 6.23 15.81 5.03
N ASP A 172 6.70 15.04 4.05
CA ASP A 172 8.12 14.68 3.92
C ASP A 172 8.73 15.48 2.77
N LYS A 173 9.64 16.40 3.07
CA LYS A 173 10.32 17.24 2.08
C LYS A 173 9.39 17.95 1.08
N GLY A 174 8.19 18.32 1.52
CA GLY A 174 7.18 19.02 0.70
C GLY A 174 6.25 18.09 -0.08
N GLU A 175 6.33 16.78 0.14
CA GLU A 175 5.42 15.80 -0.44
C GLU A 175 4.36 15.37 0.58
N ALA A 176 3.12 15.14 0.12
CA ALA A 176 2.07 14.56 0.95
C ALA A 176 2.35 13.07 1.14
N ASP A 177 2.58 12.68 2.40
CA ASP A 177 3.00 11.33 2.80
C ASP A 177 2.09 10.78 3.92
N ASP A 178 0.78 10.96 3.76
CA ASP A 178 -0.26 10.59 4.72
C ASP A 178 -0.18 9.11 5.15
N LYS A 179 -0.35 8.87 6.46
CA LYS A 179 -0.35 7.52 7.05
C LYS A 179 -1.74 7.19 7.58
N ILE A 180 -2.47 6.29 6.92
CA ILE A 180 -3.79 5.86 7.40
C ILE A 180 -3.63 5.04 8.67
N ILE A 181 -4.44 5.31 9.69
CA ILE A 181 -4.56 4.46 10.88
C ILE A 181 -5.83 3.64 10.76
N ALA A 182 -5.68 2.32 10.85
CA ALA A 182 -6.76 1.36 10.75
C ALA A 182 -6.66 0.30 11.84
N VAL A 183 -7.76 -0.42 12.07
CA VAL A 183 -7.79 -1.62 12.92
C VAL A 183 -7.97 -2.85 12.06
N LEU A 184 -7.37 -3.97 12.47
CA LEU A 184 -7.59 -5.27 11.85
C LEU A 184 -9.08 -5.62 11.97
N LYS A 185 -9.71 -5.94 10.84
CA LYS A 185 -11.11 -6.35 10.81
C LYS A 185 -11.26 -7.65 11.62
N ASP A 186 -12.33 -7.73 12.40
CA ASP A 186 -12.66 -8.87 13.26
C ASP A 186 -11.63 -9.11 14.39
N ASP A 187 -10.75 -8.15 14.68
CA ASP A 187 -9.95 -8.15 15.90
C ASP A 187 -10.87 -8.08 17.13
N PRO A 188 -10.70 -8.98 18.12
CA PRO A 188 -11.62 -9.09 19.24
C PRO A 188 -11.63 -7.88 20.18
N ILE A 189 -10.58 -7.06 20.17
CA ILE A 189 -10.41 -5.91 21.05
C ILE A 189 -10.59 -4.60 20.27
N TYR A 190 -9.84 -4.41 19.19
CA TYR A 190 -9.80 -3.15 18.43
C TYR A 190 -10.79 -3.11 17.29
N GLY A 191 -11.31 -4.25 16.82
CA GLY A 191 -12.17 -4.34 15.64
C GLY A 191 -13.52 -3.61 15.76
N LYS A 192 -13.86 -3.08 16.94
CA LYS A 192 -15.05 -2.24 17.20
C LYS A 192 -14.80 -0.75 17.05
N TRP A 193 -13.54 -0.30 16.98
CA TRP A 193 -13.21 1.11 16.81
C TRP A 193 -13.64 1.61 15.44
N ARG A 194 -14.26 2.78 15.40
CA ARG A 194 -14.85 3.39 14.21
C ARG A 194 -14.38 4.81 13.98
N ASP A 195 -13.64 5.41 14.91
CA ASP A 195 -12.94 6.68 14.73
C ASP A 195 -11.64 6.69 15.55
N ILE A 196 -10.70 7.57 15.23
CA ILE A 196 -9.42 7.71 15.92
C ILE A 196 -9.64 8.05 17.40
N SER A 197 -10.75 8.70 17.74
CA SER A 197 -11.15 8.99 19.12
C SER A 197 -11.49 7.75 19.95
N ASP A 198 -11.79 6.59 19.33
CA ASP A 198 -11.95 5.31 20.02
C ASP A 198 -10.59 4.69 20.41
N CYS A 199 -9.52 5.10 19.76
CA CYS A 199 -8.17 4.61 20.01
C CYS A 199 -7.54 5.32 21.22
N PRO A 200 -6.89 4.60 22.16
CA PRO A 200 -6.16 5.22 23.24
C PRO A 200 -5.11 6.21 22.71
N LYS A 201 -5.11 7.43 23.25
CA LYS A 201 -4.21 8.52 22.80
C LYS A 201 -2.74 8.12 22.79
N ASP A 202 -2.31 7.30 23.74
CA ASP A 202 -0.92 6.83 23.82
C ASP A 202 -0.52 5.92 22.66
N VAL A 203 -1.46 5.14 22.10
CA VAL A 203 -1.20 4.31 20.91
C VAL A 203 -0.97 5.20 19.70
N VAL A 204 -1.81 6.22 19.52
CA VAL A 204 -1.66 7.23 18.46
C VAL A 204 -0.36 8.01 18.64
N GLN A 205 -0.02 8.41 19.86
CA GLN A 205 1.21 9.13 20.16
C GLN A 205 2.47 8.29 19.89
N ARG A 206 2.41 6.96 20.09
CA ARG A 206 3.49 6.05 19.72
C ARG A 206 3.71 5.99 18.21
N LEU A 207 2.64 5.93 17.41
CA LEU A 207 2.73 6.00 15.95
C LEU A 207 3.31 7.34 15.50
N ARG A 208 2.78 8.44 16.03
CA ARG A 208 3.29 9.80 15.77
C ARG A 208 4.79 9.90 16.07
N HIS A 209 5.20 9.47 17.26
CA HIS A 209 6.60 9.46 17.67
C HIS A 209 7.49 8.61 16.75
N TYR A 210 7.01 7.46 16.28
CA TYR A 210 7.76 6.63 15.34
C TYR A 210 8.07 7.41 14.05
N PHE A 211 7.07 8.05 13.43
CA PHE A 211 7.28 8.82 12.19
C PHE A 211 8.11 10.09 12.39
N GLU A 212 8.05 10.73 13.55
CA GLU A 212 8.92 11.87 13.87
C GLU A 212 10.40 11.45 14.02
N THR A 213 10.67 10.21 14.43
CA THR A 213 12.01 9.81 14.87
C THR A 213 12.72 8.79 13.99
N TYR A 214 12.02 8.00 13.16
CA TYR A 214 12.62 6.88 12.43
C TYR A 214 13.68 7.26 11.37
N LYS A 215 13.71 8.53 10.96
CA LYS A 215 14.71 9.10 10.04
C LYS A 215 15.79 9.91 10.77
N LEU A 216 15.67 10.14 12.07
CA LEU A 216 16.64 10.92 12.84
C LEU A 216 17.96 10.17 12.99
N VAL A 217 19.06 10.90 12.85
CA VAL A 217 20.42 10.39 13.02
C VAL A 217 21.08 11.20 14.14
N PRO A 218 21.41 10.59 15.30
CA PRO A 218 22.09 11.29 16.38
C PRO A 218 23.40 11.93 15.91
N GLY A 219 23.57 13.23 16.20
CA GLY A 219 24.72 14.01 15.79
C GLY A 219 24.65 14.62 14.37
N ASP A 220 23.61 14.28 13.59
CA ASP A 220 23.37 14.87 12.28
C ASP A 220 22.23 15.88 12.34
N ILE A 221 22.59 17.16 12.38
CA ILE A 221 21.64 18.28 12.45
C ILE A 221 20.76 18.32 11.20
N SER A 222 21.25 17.85 10.04
CA SER A 222 20.48 17.84 8.79
C SER A 222 19.34 16.82 8.80
N SER A 223 19.38 15.84 9.70
CA SER A 223 18.28 14.90 9.90
C SER A 223 17.13 15.48 10.74
N HIS A 224 17.33 16.63 11.40
CA HIS A 224 16.28 17.29 12.17
C HIS A 224 15.30 17.97 11.21
N ASN A 225 14.00 17.85 11.48
CA ASN A 225 12.90 18.42 10.66
C ASN A 225 12.82 17.89 9.22
N VAL A 226 13.31 16.67 8.94
CA VAL A 226 13.11 16.03 7.63
C VAL A 226 11.62 15.79 7.35
N VAL A 227 10.88 15.49 8.42
CA VAL A 227 9.46 15.15 8.39
C VAL A 227 8.70 16.15 9.25
N ASP A 228 7.58 16.64 8.75
CA ASP A 228 6.65 17.51 9.46
C ASP A 228 5.32 16.77 9.66
N ILE A 229 4.97 16.50 10.92
CA ILE A 229 3.65 15.97 11.25
C ILE A 229 2.71 17.14 11.52
N ASP A 230 1.80 17.35 10.58
CA ASP A 230 0.82 18.43 10.60
C ASP A 230 -0.28 18.17 11.63
N GLU A 231 -1.03 17.09 11.46
CA GLU A 231 -2.13 16.74 12.35
C GLU A 231 -2.40 15.24 12.41
N VAL A 232 -3.16 14.84 13.43
CA VAL A 232 -3.86 13.55 13.47
C VAL A 232 -5.32 13.82 13.19
N TYR A 233 -5.88 13.16 12.17
CA TYR A 233 -7.26 13.36 11.74
C TYR A 233 -8.13 12.13 11.97
N GLY A 234 -9.44 12.38 12.08
CA GLY A 234 -10.47 11.37 12.26
C GLY A 234 -10.84 10.63 10.97
N ARG A 235 -11.80 9.72 11.08
CA ARG A 235 -12.13 8.76 10.01
C ARG A 235 -12.59 9.42 8.71
N ASP A 236 -13.39 10.47 8.80
CA ASP A 236 -13.96 11.11 7.61
C ASP A 236 -12.86 11.67 6.70
N VAL A 237 -11.83 12.28 7.29
CA VAL A 237 -10.65 12.77 6.54
C VAL A 237 -9.87 11.59 5.96
N ALA A 238 -9.69 10.50 6.73
CA ALA A 238 -9.01 9.30 6.24
C ALA A 238 -9.72 8.68 5.03
N HIS A 239 -11.05 8.64 5.05
CA HIS A 239 -11.84 8.16 3.93
C HIS A 239 -11.63 9.01 2.67
N GLU A 240 -11.59 10.34 2.80
CA GLU A 240 -11.30 11.23 1.67
C GLU A 240 -9.90 10.97 1.11
N VAL A 241 -8.86 10.83 1.96
CA VAL A 241 -7.49 10.51 1.51
C VAL A 241 -7.45 9.19 0.70
N ILE A 242 -8.14 8.15 1.18
CA ILE A 242 -8.26 6.86 0.47
C ILE A 242 -8.98 7.03 -0.88
N LEU A 243 -10.05 7.82 -0.93
CA LEU A 243 -10.79 8.07 -2.16
C LEU A 243 -9.95 8.86 -3.18
N LYS A 244 -9.24 9.91 -2.74
CA LYS A 244 -8.35 10.71 -3.60
C LYS A 244 -7.18 9.88 -4.15
N SER A 245 -6.54 9.08 -3.31
CA SER A 245 -5.46 8.19 -3.75
C SER A 245 -5.95 7.10 -4.71
N ARG A 246 -7.19 6.62 -4.55
CA ARG A 246 -7.82 5.70 -5.50
C ARG A 246 -8.12 6.37 -6.83
N GLU A 247 -8.61 7.60 -6.82
CA GLU A 247 -8.82 8.38 -8.05
C GLU A 247 -7.50 8.61 -8.78
N ASP A 248 -6.45 9.04 -8.09
CA ASP A 248 -5.12 9.23 -8.66
C ASP A 248 -4.58 7.94 -9.30
N TYR A 249 -4.69 6.80 -8.61
CA TYR A 249 -4.32 5.50 -9.18
C TYR A 249 -5.08 5.21 -10.49
N ARG A 250 -6.40 5.43 -10.51
CA ARG A 250 -7.22 5.17 -11.70
C ARG A 250 -6.87 6.08 -12.86
N ASN A 251 -6.41 7.31 -12.61
CA ASN A 251 -6.01 8.20 -13.69
C ASN A 251 -4.67 7.82 -14.32
N ILE A 252 -3.79 7.15 -13.57
CA ILE A 252 -2.47 6.73 -14.05
C ILE A 252 -2.51 5.33 -14.66
N PHE A 253 -3.28 4.41 -14.06
CA PHE A 253 -3.25 2.97 -14.38
C PHE A 253 -4.60 2.38 -14.83
N GLY A 254 -5.68 3.16 -14.81
CA GLY A 254 -7.06 2.71 -15.06
C GLY A 254 -7.57 2.90 -16.48
#